data_AF-A0A2V5QGZ8-F1
#
_entry.id   AF-A0A2V5QGZ8-F1
#
_cell.length_a   1.000
_cell.length_b   1.000
_cell.length_c   1.000
_cell.angle_alpha   90.00
_cell.angle_beta   90.00
_cell.angle_gamma   90.00
#
_symmetry.space_group_name_H-M   'P 1'
#
loop_
_entity.id
_entity.type
_entity.pdbx_description
1 polymer ?
#
loop_
_entity_poly.entity_id
_entity_poly.type
_entity_poly.pdbx_seq_one_letter_code
_entity_poly.pdbx_strand_id
1 'polypeptide(L)'
;MFQKVLIANRGEIALRVIRACKELGIRTLAVYSEADVDSLHVQLADESICIGAAPSLESYLKIDRIMSAAEIGDVDAIHPGYGFLAENPHFAEVCERSNIKFIGPSSRAMQAMGDKNAARVHARKAGVAVTPGSDGIVETEDEAIKVTKKIGYPVMIKAAAGGGGRGMRTAHNEPSLKSAFHSARHEAEKAFGNEQVYLEKLIINPHHIEFQIVADSHGRIVHLGERDCSIQRRNQKVIEECPSPLMTPSLRKKMGNAAIKLAKSVGYENAGTIEFLVDQDRHFYFMEMNTRIQVEHTVTEEVYACDLVKEQIRIAAGQPLSPHIAHAVPRLHA
;
A
#
# COMPACT_ATOMS: atom_id res chain seq x y z
N MET A 1 -23.81 -8.04 9.51
CA MET A 1 -23.50 -6.79 8.79
C MET A 1 -23.48 -5.68 9.83
N PHE A 2 -22.61 -4.68 9.69
CA PHE A 2 -22.55 -3.55 10.62
C PHE A 2 -23.82 -2.71 10.56
N GLN A 3 -24.17 -2.07 11.67
CA GLN A 3 -25.24 -1.09 11.75
C GLN A 3 -24.72 0.33 11.50
N LYS A 4 -23.51 0.66 11.99
CA LYS A 4 -22.90 1.98 11.83
C LYS A 4 -21.38 1.87 11.62
N VAL A 5 -20.88 2.59 10.61
CA VAL A 5 -19.46 2.68 10.28
C VAL A 5 -18.98 4.12 10.41
N LEU A 6 -17.89 4.34 11.14
CA LEU A 6 -17.15 5.60 11.13
C LEU A 6 -16.17 5.61 9.95
N ILE A 7 -16.11 6.73 9.23
CA ILE A 7 -15.16 6.93 8.14
C ILE A 7 -14.03 7.84 8.64
N ALA A 8 -12.87 7.25 8.96
CA ALA A 8 -11.70 7.95 9.50
C ALA A 8 -10.85 8.60 8.37
N ASN A 9 -11.50 9.35 7.50
CA ASN A 9 -10.89 10.02 6.35
C ASN A 9 -11.71 11.24 5.91
N ARG A 10 -11.30 11.91 4.82
CA ARG A 10 -11.97 13.09 4.26
C ARG A 10 -12.00 13.04 2.73
N GLY A 11 -12.74 13.97 2.13
CA GLY A 11 -12.72 14.17 0.67
C GLY A 11 -13.33 12.99 -0.09
N GLU A 12 -12.77 12.68 -1.26
CA GLU A 12 -13.39 11.73 -2.21
C GLU A 12 -13.49 10.31 -1.64
N ILE A 13 -12.45 9.81 -0.97
CA ILE A 13 -12.47 8.45 -0.43
C ILE A 13 -13.49 8.31 0.69
N ALA A 14 -13.70 9.36 1.48
CA ALA A 14 -14.76 9.35 2.48
C ALA A 14 -16.14 9.27 1.83
N LEU A 15 -16.37 10.02 0.74
CA LEU A 15 -17.60 9.92 -0.05
C LEU A 15 -17.79 8.54 -0.66
N ARG A 16 -16.72 7.93 -1.21
CA ARG A 16 -16.75 6.60 -1.82
C ARG A 16 -17.18 5.54 -0.80
N VAL A 17 -16.66 5.60 0.43
CA VAL A 17 -17.04 4.71 1.52
C VAL A 17 -18.46 4.97 2.00
N ILE A 18 -18.86 6.25 2.17
CA ILE A 18 -20.23 6.60 2.56
C ILE A 18 -21.25 6.03 1.55
N ARG A 19 -20.98 6.15 0.25
CA ARG A 19 -21.83 5.55 -0.81
C ARG A 19 -21.95 4.04 -0.66
N ALA A 20 -20.82 3.34 -0.48
CA ALA A 20 -20.82 1.89 -0.26
C ALA A 20 -21.64 1.48 0.98
N CYS A 21 -21.47 2.19 2.10
CA CYS A 21 -22.24 1.96 3.32
C CYS A 21 -23.74 2.17 3.09
N LYS A 22 -24.15 3.27 2.45
CA LYS A 22 -25.56 3.57 2.17
C LYS A 22 -26.22 2.51 1.29
N GLU A 23 -25.52 2.05 0.26
CA GLU A 23 -26.01 0.97 -0.61
C GLU A 23 -26.11 -0.39 0.11
N LEU A 24 -25.32 -0.59 1.16
CA LEU A 24 -25.41 -1.75 2.06
C LEU A 24 -26.42 -1.56 3.21
N GLY A 25 -27.09 -0.40 3.31
CA GLY A 25 -28.03 -0.08 4.39
C GLY A 25 -27.36 0.18 5.75
N ILE A 26 -26.09 0.61 5.73
CA ILE A 26 -25.27 0.87 6.93
C ILE A 26 -25.24 2.37 7.19
N ARG A 27 -25.49 2.78 8.45
CA ARG A 27 -25.38 4.19 8.86
C ARG A 27 -23.93 4.65 8.88
N THR A 28 -23.72 5.93 8.62
CA THR A 28 -22.39 6.51 8.42
C THR A 28 -22.13 7.65 9.40
N LEU A 29 -20.95 7.63 10.01
CA LEU A 29 -20.43 8.71 10.83
C LEU A 29 -19.17 9.27 10.19
N ALA A 30 -19.21 10.53 9.75
CA ALA A 30 -18.02 11.24 9.26
C ALA A 30 -17.27 11.92 10.40
N VAL A 31 -15.95 11.90 10.34
CA VAL A 31 -15.12 12.80 11.15
C VAL A 31 -14.61 13.96 10.31
N TYR A 32 -14.45 15.12 10.92
CA TYR A 32 -13.94 16.31 10.22
C TYR A 32 -13.06 17.20 11.09
N SER A 33 -12.12 17.92 10.45
CA SER A 33 -11.42 19.04 11.07
C SER A 33 -12.26 20.32 10.98
N GLU A 34 -12.01 21.32 11.81
CA GLU A 34 -12.70 22.61 11.77
C GLU A 34 -12.70 23.25 10.36
N ALA A 35 -11.62 23.07 9.59
CA ALA A 35 -11.52 23.56 8.22
C ALA A 35 -12.37 22.79 7.20
N ASP A 36 -12.79 21.57 7.56
CA ASP A 36 -13.55 20.66 6.71
C ASP A 36 -15.05 20.64 7.03
N VAL A 37 -15.54 21.55 7.88
CA VAL A 37 -16.96 21.59 8.31
C VAL A 37 -17.93 21.64 7.13
N ASP A 38 -17.58 22.35 6.06
CA ASP A 38 -18.41 22.47 4.86
C ASP A 38 -18.07 21.43 3.77
N SER A 39 -17.20 20.47 4.07
CA SER A 39 -16.81 19.44 3.10
C SER A 39 -17.97 18.50 2.77
N LEU A 40 -18.03 18.05 1.52
CA LEU A 40 -19.14 17.24 1.03
C LEU A 40 -19.30 15.91 1.79
N HIS A 41 -18.21 15.30 2.28
CA HIS A 41 -18.30 14.05 3.04
C HIS A 41 -18.99 14.23 4.40
N VAL A 42 -18.92 15.43 4.98
CA VAL A 42 -19.63 15.80 6.21
C VAL A 42 -21.12 15.91 5.95
N GLN A 43 -21.49 16.58 4.85
CA GLN A 43 -22.89 16.81 4.48
C GLN A 43 -23.63 15.53 4.04
N LEU A 44 -22.91 14.57 3.46
CA LEU A 44 -23.52 13.32 2.97
C LEU A 44 -23.54 12.19 4.00
N ALA A 45 -22.76 12.25 5.07
CA ALA A 45 -22.85 11.27 6.15
C ALA A 45 -24.16 11.44 6.95
N ASP A 46 -24.60 10.39 7.64
CA ASP A 46 -25.82 10.45 8.45
C ASP A 46 -25.58 11.23 9.75
N GLU A 47 -24.36 11.13 10.28
CA GLU A 47 -23.88 11.85 11.46
C GLU A 47 -22.45 12.39 11.19
N SER A 48 -22.05 13.44 11.92
CA SER A 48 -20.67 13.93 11.84
C SER A 48 -20.16 14.49 13.17
N ILE A 49 -18.85 14.31 13.44
CA ILE A 49 -18.17 14.79 14.65
C ILE A 49 -16.89 15.55 14.28
N CYS A 50 -16.73 16.75 14.84
CA CYS A 50 -15.47 17.50 14.73
C CYS A 50 -14.40 16.84 15.60
N ILE A 51 -13.23 16.56 15.02
CA ILE A 51 -12.09 15.90 15.69
C ILE A 51 -10.89 16.82 15.87
N GLY A 52 -11.01 18.12 15.60
CA GLY A 52 -9.94 19.07 15.90
C GLY A 52 -9.73 20.19 14.90
N ALA A 53 -8.67 20.94 15.14
CA ALA A 53 -8.23 22.03 14.29
C ALA A 53 -7.81 21.56 12.88
N ALA A 54 -7.67 22.53 11.97
CA ALA A 54 -7.38 22.32 10.56
C ALA A 54 -6.15 21.42 10.25
N PRO A 55 -5.01 21.51 10.97
CA PRO A 55 -3.85 20.67 10.66
C PRO A 55 -4.15 19.18 10.91
N SER A 56 -3.79 18.30 9.98
CA SER A 56 -4.05 16.86 10.13
C SER A 56 -3.37 16.24 11.36
N LEU A 57 -2.21 16.76 11.77
CA LEU A 57 -1.53 16.37 13.01
C LEU A 57 -2.33 16.70 14.28
N GLU A 58 -3.26 17.64 14.17
CA GLU A 58 -4.17 18.05 15.23
C GLU A 58 -5.59 17.52 15.02
N SER A 59 -5.84 16.67 14.02
CA SER A 59 -7.15 16.11 13.69
C SER A 59 -7.07 14.67 13.15
N TYR A 60 -7.01 14.47 11.83
CA TYR A 60 -7.09 13.15 11.18
C TYR A 60 -5.98 12.15 11.55
N LEU A 61 -4.87 12.61 12.13
CA LEU A 61 -3.77 11.77 12.62
C LEU A 61 -3.84 11.53 14.13
N LYS A 62 -4.89 12.01 14.81
CA LYS A 62 -5.08 11.86 16.26
C LYS A 62 -5.98 10.67 16.57
N ILE A 63 -5.34 9.51 16.77
CA ILE A 63 -5.99 8.24 17.10
C ILE A 63 -6.95 8.41 18.30
N ASP A 64 -6.50 9.08 19.36
CA ASP A 64 -7.29 9.38 20.55
C ASP A 64 -8.63 10.04 20.22
N ARG A 65 -8.62 11.05 19.34
CA ARG A 65 -9.83 11.79 18.97
C ARG A 65 -10.76 10.99 18.06
N ILE A 66 -10.20 10.21 17.14
CA ILE A 66 -11.00 9.33 16.27
C ILE A 66 -11.66 8.24 17.10
N MET A 67 -10.95 7.64 18.05
CA MET A 67 -11.52 6.63 18.94
C MET A 67 -12.59 7.22 19.87
N SER A 68 -12.39 8.43 20.42
CA SER A 68 -13.45 9.11 21.17
C SER A 68 -14.69 9.37 20.33
N ALA A 69 -14.54 9.78 19.06
CA ALA A 69 -15.67 9.94 18.14
C ALA A 69 -16.36 8.60 17.84
N ALA A 70 -15.59 7.51 17.69
CA ALA A 70 -16.11 6.17 17.46
C ALA A 70 -16.94 5.66 18.65
N GLU A 71 -16.44 5.87 19.88
CA GLU A 71 -17.12 5.49 21.12
C GLU A 71 -18.40 6.32 21.36
N ILE A 72 -18.32 7.64 21.21
CA ILE A 72 -19.50 8.53 21.32
C ILE A 72 -20.55 8.21 20.24
N GLY A 73 -20.07 7.89 19.04
CA GLY A 73 -20.89 7.54 17.89
C GLY A 73 -21.51 6.16 17.95
N ASP A 74 -21.09 5.31 18.90
CA ASP A 74 -21.51 3.91 19.05
C ASP A 74 -21.40 3.15 17.71
N VAL A 75 -20.20 3.15 17.13
CA VAL A 75 -19.94 2.52 15.82
C VAL A 75 -19.43 1.09 15.96
N ASP A 76 -19.83 0.22 15.04
CA ASP A 76 -19.36 -1.16 15.01
C ASP A 76 -17.97 -1.28 14.39
N ALA A 77 -17.65 -0.38 13.46
CA ALA A 77 -16.47 -0.48 12.63
C ALA A 77 -15.95 0.88 12.15
N ILE A 78 -14.66 0.91 11.83
CA ILE A 78 -13.97 2.08 11.27
C ILE A 78 -13.40 1.73 9.89
N HIS A 79 -13.74 2.52 8.89
CA HIS A 79 -13.10 2.47 7.58
C HIS A 79 -12.04 3.59 7.48
N PRO A 80 -10.75 3.26 7.29
CA PRO A 80 -9.71 4.28 7.29
C PRO A 80 -9.48 4.92 5.91
N GLY A 81 -10.04 4.36 4.84
CA GLY A 81 -9.80 4.84 3.47
C GLY A 81 -8.35 4.59 3.05
N TYR A 82 -7.69 5.61 2.51
CA TYR A 82 -6.26 5.60 2.19
C TYR A 82 -5.55 6.84 2.76
N GLY A 83 -4.23 6.78 2.93
CA GLY A 83 -3.49 7.84 3.62
C GLY A 83 -3.85 7.91 5.11
N PHE A 84 -3.49 9.02 5.76
CA PHE A 84 -3.68 9.21 7.21
C PHE A 84 -3.26 7.99 8.05
N LEU A 85 -4.22 7.34 8.70
CA LEU A 85 -4.00 6.20 9.59
C LEU A 85 -4.29 4.85 8.92
N ALA A 86 -4.58 4.82 7.61
CA ALA A 86 -4.97 3.61 6.90
C ALA A 86 -3.88 2.54 6.80
N GLU A 87 -2.62 2.90 7.02
CA GLU A 87 -1.50 1.95 7.10
C GLU A 87 -0.79 2.07 8.46
N ASN A 88 -1.47 2.59 9.48
CA ASN A 88 -0.93 2.71 10.84
C ASN A 88 -1.29 1.46 11.64
N PRO A 89 -0.33 0.55 11.93
CA PRO A 89 -0.66 -0.70 12.60
C PRO A 89 -1.09 -0.52 14.06
N HIS A 90 -0.62 0.54 14.72
CA HIS A 90 -1.03 0.88 16.08
C HIS A 90 -2.50 1.31 16.11
N PHE A 91 -2.97 2.05 15.11
CA PHE A 91 -4.39 2.41 15.01
C PHE A 91 -5.29 1.18 14.84
N ALA A 92 -4.89 0.24 13.98
CA ALA A 92 -5.59 -1.03 13.81
C ALA A 92 -5.61 -1.85 15.12
N GLU A 93 -4.49 -1.91 15.84
CA GLU A 93 -4.38 -2.58 17.14
C GLU A 93 -5.28 -1.94 18.22
N VAL A 94 -5.37 -0.60 18.24
CA VAL A 94 -6.28 0.11 19.15
C VAL A 94 -7.73 -0.23 18.83
N CYS A 95 -8.13 -0.24 17.56
CA CYS A 95 -9.47 -0.68 17.15
C CYS A 95 -9.77 -2.12 17.62
N GLU A 96 -8.82 -3.05 17.39
CA GLU A 96 -8.91 -4.45 17.83
C GLU A 96 -9.14 -4.56 19.35
N ARG A 97 -8.41 -3.76 20.15
CA ARG A 97 -8.53 -3.76 21.62
C ARG A 97 -9.80 -3.09 22.15
N SER A 98 -10.35 -2.14 21.40
CA SER A 98 -11.61 -1.46 21.73
C SER A 98 -12.86 -2.20 21.22
N ASN A 99 -12.71 -3.41 20.64
CA ASN A 99 -13.81 -4.15 20.01
C ASN A 99 -14.52 -3.38 18.89
N ILE A 100 -13.82 -2.47 18.21
CA ILE A 100 -14.32 -1.78 17.01
C ILE A 100 -13.63 -2.41 15.80
N LYS A 101 -14.38 -2.93 14.84
CA LYS A 101 -13.76 -3.64 13.70
C LYS A 101 -13.06 -2.63 12.79
N PHE A 102 -11.75 -2.79 12.65
CA PHE A 102 -10.98 -2.10 11.61
C PHE A 102 -11.30 -2.72 10.24
N ILE A 103 -11.79 -1.92 9.29
CA ILE A 103 -12.09 -2.37 7.92
C ILE A 103 -10.80 -2.29 7.08
N GLY A 104 -9.99 -3.34 7.21
CA GLY A 104 -8.68 -3.48 6.58
C GLY A 104 -8.01 -4.77 7.07
N PRO A 105 -6.73 -5.00 6.75
CA PRO A 105 -5.97 -6.13 7.29
C PRO A 105 -5.71 -5.97 8.79
N SER A 106 -5.30 -7.06 9.44
CA SER A 106 -4.92 -7.05 10.86
C SER A 106 -3.71 -6.15 11.15
N SER A 107 -3.61 -5.65 12.38
CA SER A 107 -2.45 -4.89 12.87
C SER A 107 -1.13 -5.62 12.61
N ARG A 108 -1.11 -6.95 12.82
CA ARG A 108 0.05 -7.81 12.54
C ARG A 108 0.45 -7.84 11.06
N ALA A 109 -0.52 -7.97 10.15
CA ALA A 109 -0.24 -7.98 8.71
C ALA A 109 0.28 -6.61 8.24
N MET A 110 -0.27 -5.52 8.78
CA MET A 110 0.23 -4.16 8.54
C MET A 110 1.67 -3.99 9.03
N GLN A 111 2.02 -4.47 10.22
CA GLN A 111 3.41 -4.41 10.72
C GLN A 111 4.38 -5.21 9.82
N ALA A 112 3.97 -6.39 9.38
CA ALA A 112 4.80 -7.26 8.54
C ALA A 112 5.13 -6.65 7.17
N MET A 113 4.23 -5.82 6.63
CA MET A 113 4.33 -5.28 5.27
C MET A 113 4.59 -3.76 5.21
N GLY A 114 4.41 -3.04 6.32
CA GLY A 114 4.58 -1.58 6.38
C GLY A 114 6.04 -1.13 6.40
N ASP A 115 6.95 -1.95 6.94
CA ASP A 115 8.39 -1.72 6.81
C ASP A 115 8.94 -2.36 5.53
N LYS A 116 9.62 -1.57 4.70
CA LYS A 116 10.12 -2.03 3.38
C LYS A 116 11.12 -3.18 3.49
N ASN A 117 11.94 -3.22 4.54
CA ASN A 117 12.91 -4.27 4.73
C ASN A 117 12.24 -5.57 5.21
N ALA A 118 11.34 -5.47 6.18
CA ALA A 118 10.51 -6.59 6.64
C ALA A 118 9.68 -7.18 5.49
N ALA A 119 9.00 -6.32 4.71
CA ALA A 119 8.20 -6.72 3.55
C ALA A 119 9.03 -7.50 2.52
N ARG A 120 10.27 -7.07 2.26
CA ARG A 120 11.19 -7.78 1.35
C ARG A 120 11.65 -9.12 1.89
N VAL A 121 11.88 -9.23 3.21
CA VAL A 121 12.17 -10.51 3.86
C VAL A 121 10.99 -11.46 3.70
N HIS A 122 9.76 -10.98 3.90
CA HIS A 122 8.54 -11.76 3.65
C HIS A 122 8.41 -12.16 2.17
N ALA A 123 8.64 -11.25 1.23
CA ALA A 123 8.63 -11.55 -0.20
C ALA A 123 9.65 -12.64 -0.58
N ARG A 124 10.90 -12.54 -0.12
CA ARG A 124 11.93 -13.57 -0.34
C ARG A 124 11.52 -14.93 0.24
N LYS A 125 11.02 -14.96 1.49
CA LYS A 125 10.51 -16.19 2.13
C LYS A 125 9.33 -16.80 1.36
N ALA A 126 8.47 -15.95 0.80
CA ALA A 126 7.39 -16.37 -0.08
C ALA A 126 7.88 -16.76 -1.49
N GLY A 127 9.17 -16.69 -1.81
CA GLY A 127 9.71 -16.98 -3.14
C GLY A 127 9.27 -15.98 -4.21
N VAL A 128 8.91 -14.76 -3.81
CA VAL A 128 8.65 -13.64 -4.70
C VAL A 128 9.96 -12.90 -4.92
N ALA A 129 10.30 -12.67 -6.20
CA ALA A 129 11.51 -11.95 -6.57
C ALA A 129 11.47 -10.52 -6.00
N VAL A 130 12.53 -10.11 -5.33
CA VAL A 130 12.76 -8.72 -4.93
C VAL A 130 13.92 -8.17 -5.75
N THR A 131 14.05 -6.84 -5.81
CA THR A 131 15.18 -6.21 -6.50
C THR A 131 16.50 -6.79 -5.97
N PRO A 132 17.39 -7.30 -6.83
CA PRO A 132 18.69 -7.81 -6.41
C PRO A 132 19.45 -6.71 -5.66
N GLY A 133 20.15 -7.06 -4.59
CA GLY A 133 20.86 -6.09 -3.78
C GLY A 133 21.84 -6.75 -2.83
N SER A 134 22.44 -5.96 -1.94
CA SER A 134 23.22 -6.49 -0.83
C SER A 134 22.31 -7.22 0.18
N ASP A 135 22.86 -8.21 0.88
CA ASP A 135 22.15 -8.95 1.93
C ASP A 135 21.96 -8.12 3.23
N GLY A 136 22.50 -6.90 3.23
CA GLY A 136 22.43 -5.96 4.34
C GLY A 136 23.23 -4.70 4.05
N ILE A 137 23.73 -4.07 5.11
CA ILE A 137 24.62 -2.92 5.03
C ILE A 137 25.93 -3.34 4.36
N VAL A 138 26.47 -2.44 3.54
CA VAL A 138 27.75 -2.60 2.87
C VAL A 138 28.77 -1.68 3.53
N GLU A 139 29.75 -2.27 4.19
CA GLU A 139 30.66 -1.55 5.08
C GLU A 139 31.84 -0.94 4.32
N THR A 140 32.24 -1.55 3.20
CA THR A 140 33.45 -1.15 2.47
C THR A 140 33.22 -0.99 0.97
N GLU A 141 34.06 -0.18 0.33
CA GLU A 141 34.08 -0.02 -1.13
C GLU A 141 34.30 -1.37 -1.84
N ASP A 142 35.23 -2.20 -1.33
CA ASP A 142 35.52 -3.52 -1.90
C ASP A 142 34.32 -4.47 -1.82
N GLU A 143 33.56 -4.41 -0.72
CA GLU A 143 32.30 -5.14 -0.61
C GLU A 143 31.26 -4.62 -1.60
N ALA A 144 31.13 -3.30 -1.76
CA ALA A 144 30.25 -2.70 -2.76
C ALA A 144 30.58 -3.18 -4.18
N ILE A 145 31.87 -3.29 -4.53
CA ILE A 145 32.32 -3.82 -5.82
C ILE A 145 31.95 -5.31 -5.95
N LYS A 146 32.16 -6.13 -4.91
CA LYS A 146 31.80 -7.56 -4.92
C LYS A 146 30.30 -7.78 -5.09
N VAL A 147 29.48 -7.04 -4.36
CA VAL A 147 28.02 -7.09 -4.49
C VAL A 147 27.61 -6.66 -5.89
N THR A 148 28.16 -5.54 -6.39
CA THR A 148 27.84 -5.00 -7.71
C THR A 148 28.23 -5.96 -8.84
N LYS A 149 29.33 -6.70 -8.72
CA LYS A 149 29.69 -7.75 -9.68
C LYS A 149 28.68 -8.90 -9.74
N LYS A 150 27.97 -9.19 -8.64
CA LYS A 150 26.91 -10.21 -8.60
C LYS A 150 25.59 -9.70 -9.18
N ILE A 151 25.20 -8.46 -8.87
CA ILE A 151 23.90 -7.90 -9.31
C ILE A 151 23.98 -7.22 -10.69
N GLY A 152 25.16 -6.79 -11.11
CA GLY A 152 25.44 -6.08 -12.36
C GLY A 152 25.04 -4.59 -12.34
N TYR A 153 25.69 -3.78 -13.18
CA TYR A 153 25.36 -2.35 -13.36
C TYR A 153 24.08 -2.13 -14.20
N PRO A 154 23.42 -0.96 -14.09
CA PRO A 154 23.64 0.06 -13.05
C PRO A 154 23.06 -0.37 -11.69
N VAL A 155 23.57 0.26 -10.64
CA VAL A 155 23.13 0.05 -9.25
C VAL A 155 22.73 1.36 -8.59
N MET A 156 21.87 1.28 -7.60
CA MET A 156 21.47 2.36 -6.71
C MET A 156 22.02 2.08 -5.32
N ILE A 157 22.72 3.05 -4.75
CA ILE A 157 23.20 3.06 -3.38
C ILE A 157 22.17 3.82 -2.57
N LYS A 158 21.72 3.25 -1.45
CA LYS A 158 20.67 3.83 -0.60
C LYS A 158 21.13 3.87 0.85
N ALA A 159 20.90 5.00 1.52
CA ALA A 159 21.09 5.13 2.96
C ALA A 159 20.12 4.23 3.73
N ALA A 160 20.60 3.52 4.75
CA ALA A 160 19.80 2.62 5.57
C ALA A 160 18.74 3.35 6.41
N ALA A 161 19.10 4.53 6.92
CA ALA A 161 18.20 5.40 7.68
C ALA A 161 17.50 6.48 6.82
N GLY A 162 17.64 6.41 5.49
CA GLY A 162 17.19 7.46 4.57
C GLY A 162 15.72 7.38 4.18
N GLY A 163 15.10 8.54 3.95
CA GLY A 163 13.73 8.69 3.43
C GLY A 163 13.59 9.94 2.55
N GLY A 164 12.56 9.98 1.69
CA GLY A 164 12.26 11.15 0.86
C GLY A 164 13.28 11.44 -0.26
N GLY A 165 14.04 10.43 -0.69
CA GLY A 165 14.99 10.51 -1.80
C GLY A 165 16.38 11.08 -1.45
N ARG A 166 16.64 11.38 -0.17
CA ARG A 166 17.96 11.79 0.34
C ARG A 166 18.83 10.57 0.62
N GLY A 167 20.14 10.70 0.40
CA GLY A 167 21.10 9.59 0.59
C GLY A 167 21.00 8.49 -0.47
N MET A 168 20.53 8.83 -1.68
CA MET A 168 20.52 7.91 -2.83
C MET A 168 21.51 8.35 -3.91
N ARG A 169 22.28 7.41 -4.46
CA ARG A 169 23.21 7.66 -5.57
C ARG A 169 23.16 6.54 -6.59
N THR A 170 23.17 6.90 -7.87
CA THR A 170 23.28 5.93 -8.97
C THR A 170 24.74 5.72 -9.36
N ALA A 171 25.07 4.49 -9.75
CA ALA A 171 26.35 4.13 -10.31
C ALA A 171 26.16 3.25 -11.54
N HIS A 172 26.75 3.66 -12.66
CA HIS A 172 26.63 2.97 -13.96
C HIS A 172 27.84 2.10 -14.30
N ASN A 173 28.94 2.29 -13.57
CA ASN A 173 30.20 1.56 -13.73
C ASN A 173 31.03 1.63 -12.44
N GLU A 174 32.14 0.90 -12.38
CA GLU A 174 32.98 0.79 -11.18
C GLU A 174 33.58 2.12 -10.71
N PRO A 175 34.16 2.98 -11.58
CA PRO A 175 34.61 4.30 -11.14
C PRO A 175 33.49 5.15 -10.51
N SER A 176 32.30 5.16 -11.11
CA SER A 176 31.15 5.87 -10.57
C SER A 176 30.66 5.28 -9.25
N LEU A 177 30.76 3.96 -9.07
CA LEU A 177 30.39 3.26 -7.84
C LEU A 177 31.22 3.73 -6.65
N LYS A 178 32.55 3.80 -6.81
CA LYS A 178 33.46 4.24 -5.75
C LYS A 178 33.10 5.65 -5.28
N SER A 179 33.00 6.59 -6.22
CA SER A 179 32.63 7.98 -5.93
C SER A 179 31.22 8.10 -5.31
N ALA A 180 30.25 7.35 -5.84
CA ALA A 180 28.87 7.36 -5.37
C ALA A 180 28.74 6.78 -3.96
N PHE A 181 29.50 5.73 -3.63
CA PHE A 181 29.48 5.07 -2.33
C PHE A 181 29.92 6.03 -1.21
N HIS A 182 31.09 6.64 -1.35
CA HIS A 182 31.58 7.62 -0.36
C HIS A 182 30.65 8.82 -0.23
N SER A 183 30.13 9.31 -1.37
CA SER A 183 29.18 10.44 -1.38
C SER A 183 27.87 10.10 -0.66
N ALA A 184 27.31 8.91 -0.89
CA ALA A 184 26.07 8.47 -0.27
C ALA A 184 26.24 8.29 1.25
N ARG A 185 27.34 7.68 1.71
CA ARG A 185 27.66 7.54 3.14
C ARG A 185 27.79 8.90 3.82
N HIS A 186 28.54 9.82 3.21
CA HIS A 186 28.74 11.15 3.78
C HIS A 186 27.43 11.95 3.88
N GLU A 187 26.56 11.86 2.87
CA GLU A 187 25.23 12.48 2.94
C GLU A 187 24.36 11.82 4.01
N ALA A 188 24.40 10.49 4.12
CA ALA A 188 23.62 9.74 5.10
C ALA A 188 24.04 10.11 6.53
N GLU A 189 25.34 10.20 6.79
CA GLU A 189 25.88 10.66 8.07
C GLU A 189 25.42 12.07 8.40
N LYS A 190 25.57 13.01 7.46
CA LYS A 190 25.22 14.41 7.69
C LYS A 190 23.72 14.64 7.87
N ALA A 191 22.89 13.88 7.16
CA ALA A 191 21.44 14.06 7.17
C ALA A 191 20.75 13.27 8.30
N PHE A 192 21.29 12.10 8.66
CA PHE A 192 20.62 11.13 9.54
C PHE A 192 21.47 10.64 10.71
N GLY A 193 22.74 11.08 10.83
CA GLY A 193 23.68 10.57 11.84
C GLY A 193 23.98 9.08 11.68
N ASN A 194 23.79 8.55 10.48
CA ASN A 194 24.00 7.14 10.16
C ASN A 194 24.56 6.99 8.74
N GLU A 195 25.85 6.72 8.63
CA GLU A 195 26.55 6.49 7.37
C GLU A 195 26.25 5.15 6.68
N GLN A 196 25.45 4.26 7.26
CA GLN A 196 25.20 2.94 6.71
C GLN A 196 24.44 3.02 5.38
N VAL A 197 24.95 2.32 4.37
CA VAL A 197 24.35 2.23 3.04
C VAL A 197 24.21 0.78 2.61
N TYR A 198 23.28 0.53 1.70
CA TYR A 198 23.09 -0.75 1.04
C TYR A 198 22.95 -0.55 -0.48
N LEU A 199 23.13 -1.61 -1.26
CA LEU A 199 23.05 -1.55 -2.71
C LEU A 199 21.83 -2.30 -3.25
N GLU A 200 21.26 -1.76 -4.32
CA GLU A 200 20.22 -2.41 -5.11
C GLU A 200 20.51 -2.28 -6.59
N LYS A 201 20.01 -3.23 -7.38
CA LYS A 201 19.93 -3.10 -8.82
C LYS A 201 19.08 -1.88 -9.17
N LEU A 202 19.60 -0.99 -10.00
CA LEU A 202 18.81 0.08 -10.59
C LEU A 202 18.07 -0.49 -11.81
N ILE A 203 16.75 -0.60 -11.71
CA ILE A 203 15.91 -0.93 -12.86
C ILE A 203 15.73 0.34 -13.69
N ILE A 204 16.19 0.32 -14.94
CA ILE A 204 16.11 1.47 -15.86
C ILE A 204 14.76 1.44 -16.55
N ASN A 205 14.08 2.59 -16.60
CA ASN A 205 12.77 2.75 -17.23
C ASN A 205 11.78 1.64 -16.85
N PRO A 206 11.59 1.37 -15.53
CA PRO A 206 10.69 0.31 -15.12
C PRO A 206 9.24 0.69 -15.42
N HIS A 207 8.44 -0.31 -15.76
CA HIS A 207 7.00 -0.21 -15.60
C HIS A 207 6.63 -0.46 -14.14
N HIS A 208 5.75 0.37 -13.59
CA HIS A 208 5.17 0.15 -12.28
C HIS A 208 3.87 -0.63 -12.48
N ILE A 209 3.91 -1.93 -12.19
CA ILE A 209 2.75 -2.83 -12.30
C ILE A 209 2.34 -3.28 -10.92
N GLU A 210 1.05 -3.22 -10.61
CA GLU A 210 0.55 -3.56 -9.29
C GLU A 210 -0.68 -4.47 -9.35
N PHE A 211 -0.78 -5.42 -8.43
CA PHE A 211 -1.87 -6.40 -8.40
C PHE A 211 -2.84 -6.11 -7.25
N GLN A 212 -4.12 -5.94 -7.58
CA GLN A 212 -5.20 -5.84 -6.59
C GLN A 212 -5.42 -7.20 -5.94
N ILE A 213 -5.27 -7.28 -4.62
CA ILE A 213 -5.55 -8.46 -3.81
C ILE A 213 -6.83 -8.23 -3.01
N VAL A 214 -7.62 -9.29 -2.88
CA VAL A 214 -8.77 -9.34 -1.97
C VAL A 214 -8.77 -10.70 -1.26
N ALA A 215 -8.83 -10.67 0.07
CA ALA A 215 -8.78 -11.86 0.91
C ALA A 215 -9.88 -11.85 1.97
N ASP A 216 -10.58 -12.96 2.17
CA ASP A 216 -11.54 -13.12 3.27
C ASP A 216 -10.93 -13.81 4.50
N SER A 217 -11.63 -13.73 5.63
CA SER A 217 -11.27 -14.42 6.87
C SER A 217 -11.48 -15.95 6.81
N HIS A 218 -11.98 -16.48 5.68
CA HIS A 218 -12.25 -17.90 5.45
C HIS A 218 -11.12 -18.58 4.66
N GLY A 219 -10.05 -17.83 4.36
CA GLY A 219 -8.84 -18.32 3.73
C GLY A 219 -8.85 -18.25 2.20
N ARG A 220 -9.88 -17.65 1.58
CA ARG A 220 -9.90 -17.41 0.14
C ARG A 220 -9.19 -16.10 -0.17
N ILE A 221 -8.23 -16.17 -1.09
CA ILE A 221 -7.46 -15.02 -1.57
C ILE A 221 -7.51 -15.04 -3.10
N VAL A 222 -7.86 -13.92 -3.71
CA VAL A 222 -7.88 -13.72 -5.17
C VAL A 222 -7.12 -12.46 -5.55
N HIS A 223 -6.74 -12.36 -6.82
CA HIS A 223 -6.30 -11.10 -7.42
C HIS A 223 -7.31 -10.64 -8.48
N LEU A 224 -7.56 -9.34 -8.55
CA LEU A 224 -8.43 -8.71 -9.56
C LEU A 224 -7.58 -8.04 -10.63
N GLY A 225 -6.75 -8.86 -11.29
CA GLY A 225 -5.81 -8.38 -12.30
C GLY A 225 -4.76 -7.42 -11.76
N GLU A 226 -4.22 -6.63 -12.68
CA GLU A 226 -3.17 -5.65 -12.45
C GLU A 226 -3.52 -4.28 -13.03
N ARG A 227 -2.88 -3.25 -12.49
CA ARG A 227 -2.88 -1.89 -13.01
C ARG A 227 -1.48 -1.50 -13.48
N ASP A 228 -1.41 -0.72 -14.55
CA ASP A 228 -0.20 -0.01 -14.95
C ASP A 228 -0.22 1.40 -14.36
N CYS A 229 0.75 1.69 -13.51
CA CYS A 229 0.90 2.98 -12.83
C CYS A 229 2.23 3.65 -13.23
N SER A 230 2.73 3.36 -14.44
CA SER A 230 4.05 3.81 -14.89
C SER A 230 4.09 5.31 -15.23
N ILE A 231 2.95 5.92 -15.57
CA ILE A 231 2.86 7.35 -15.88
C ILE A 231 2.91 8.14 -14.57
N GLN A 232 4.13 8.54 -14.20
CA GLN A 232 4.42 9.22 -12.95
C GLN A 232 5.11 10.56 -13.17
N ARG A 233 4.87 11.50 -12.24
CA ARG A 233 5.64 12.74 -12.14
C ARG A 233 6.27 12.81 -10.76
N ARG A 234 7.61 12.87 -10.69
CA ARG A 234 8.37 12.87 -9.42
C ARG A 234 7.97 11.71 -8.49
N ASN A 235 7.86 10.51 -9.05
CA ASN A 235 7.49 9.28 -8.34
C ASN A 235 6.06 9.26 -7.75
N GLN A 236 5.19 10.17 -8.18
CA GLN A 236 3.76 10.14 -7.87
C GLN A 236 2.99 9.67 -9.10
N LYS A 237 2.05 8.75 -8.91
CA LYS A 237 1.14 8.27 -9.96
C LYS A 237 0.27 9.44 -10.45
N VAL A 238 0.06 9.51 -11.76
CA VAL A 238 -0.68 10.59 -12.43
C VAL A 238 -1.79 10.01 -13.32
N ILE A 239 -1.47 8.93 -14.03
CA ILE A 239 -2.43 8.17 -14.83
C ILE A 239 -2.19 6.70 -14.54
N GLU A 240 -3.28 5.99 -14.28
CA GLU A 240 -3.32 4.57 -14.01
C GLU A 240 -4.30 3.91 -14.99
N GLU A 241 -3.93 2.75 -15.53
CA GLU A 241 -4.79 1.99 -16.46
C GLU A 241 -4.90 0.51 -16.08
N CYS A 242 -6.02 -0.12 -16.43
CA CYS A 242 -6.30 -1.53 -16.16
C CYS A 242 -6.99 -2.17 -17.37
N PRO A 243 -6.61 -3.39 -17.78
CA PRO A 243 -5.38 -4.09 -17.44
C PRO A 243 -4.15 -3.41 -18.09
N SER A 244 -2.93 -3.76 -17.65
CA SER A 244 -1.72 -3.17 -18.24
C SER A 244 -1.51 -3.67 -19.69
N PRO A 245 -1.19 -2.78 -20.65
CA PRO A 245 -0.87 -3.16 -22.03
C PRO A 245 0.47 -3.90 -22.15
N LEU A 246 1.35 -3.81 -21.14
CA LEU A 246 2.63 -4.54 -21.09
C LEU A 246 2.44 -6.06 -20.95
N MET A 247 1.31 -6.48 -20.37
CA MET A 247 1.16 -7.79 -19.78
C MET A 247 0.73 -8.86 -20.79
N THR A 248 1.46 -9.98 -20.81
CA THR A 248 1.00 -11.21 -21.48
C THR A 248 0.19 -12.09 -20.52
N PRO A 249 -0.64 -13.03 -21.01
CA PRO A 249 -1.33 -13.99 -20.16
C PRO A 249 -0.39 -14.80 -19.25
N SER A 250 0.79 -15.17 -19.75
CA SER A 250 1.80 -15.90 -18.98
C SER A 250 2.44 -15.05 -17.88
N LEU A 251 2.80 -13.80 -18.19
CA LEU A 251 3.36 -12.86 -17.21
C LEU A 251 2.32 -12.53 -16.12
N ARG A 252 1.07 -12.26 -16.52
CA ARG A 252 -0.04 -11.99 -15.59
C ARG A 252 -0.27 -13.14 -14.63
N LYS A 253 -0.32 -14.38 -15.14
CA LYS A 253 -0.45 -15.57 -14.29
C LYS A 253 0.73 -15.71 -13.32
N LYS A 254 1.97 -15.47 -13.77
CA LYS A 254 3.17 -15.59 -12.95
C LYS A 254 3.20 -14.53 -11.84
N MET A 255 2.91 -13.27 -12.16
CA MET A 255 2.89 -12.16 -11.21
C MET A 255 1.71 -12.25 -10.24
N GLY A 256 0.50 -12.56 -10.73
CA GLY A 256 -0.68 -12.75 -9.89
C GLY A 256 -0.50 -13.89 -8.87
N ASN A 257 0.10 -15.00 -9.28
CA ASN A 257 0.44 -16.09 -8.36
C ASN A 257 1.47 -15.66 -7.30
N ALA A 258 2.47 -14.85 -7.69
CA ALA A 258 3.44 -14.31 -6.75
C ALA A 258 2.78 -13.38 -5.72
N ALA A 259 1.88 -12.50 -6.18
CA ALA A 259 1.13 -11.60 -5.33
C ALA A 259 0.23 -12.36 -4.32
N ILE A 260 -0.55 -13.34 -4.79
CA ILE A 260 -1.36 -14.20 -3.91
C ILE A 260 -0.48 -14.94 -2.89
N LYS A 261 0.67 -15.47 -3.32
CA LYS A 261 1.58 -16.21 -2.43
C LYS A 261 2.16 -15.32 -1.33
N LEU A 262 2.51 -14.07 -1.65
CA LEU A 262 2.96 -13.09 -0.67
C LEU A 262 1.86 -12.73 0.32
N ALA A 263 0.66 -12.37 -0.17
CA ALA A 263 -0.49 -12.08 0.68
C ALA A 263 -0.82 -13.24 1.64
N LYS A 264 -0.80 -14.48 1.13
CA LYS A 264 -1.01 -15.68 1.96
C LYS A 264 0.07 -15.85 3.03
N SER A 265 1.33 -15.53 2.73
CA SER A 265 2.46 -15.70 3.66
C SER A 265 2.37 -14.82 4.90
N VAL A 266 1.62 -13.73 4.84
CA VAL A 266 1.41 -12.79 5.95
C VAL A 266 0.01 -12.87 6.55
N GLY A 267 -0.80 -13.85 6.13
CA GLY A 267 -2.18 -13.99 6.61
C GLY A 267 -3.03 -12.77 6.29
N TYR A 268 -2.88 -12.22 5.08
CA TYR A 268 -3.58 -11.01 4.68
C TYR A 268 -5.11 -11.21 4.63
N GLU A 269 -5.86 -10.19 5.05
CA GLU A 269 -7.32 -10.08 5.00
C GLU A 269 -7.66 -8.73 4.37
N ASN A 270 -8.85 -8.62 3.78
CA ASN A 270 -9.40 -7.41 3.17
C ASN A 270 -8.72 -7.05 1.82
N ALA A 271 -8.92 -5.83 1.34
CA ALA A 271 -8.29 -5.34 0.11
C ALA A 271 -6.85 -4.86 0.38
N GLY A 272 -5.98 -5.05 -0.60
CA GLY A 272 -4.61 -4.54 -0.59
C GLY A 272 -4.00 -4.61 -1.97
N THR A 273 -2.86 -3.98 -2.16
CA THR A 273 -2.17 -3.98 -3.46
C THR A 273 -0.72 -4.38 -3.29
N ILE A 274 -0.23 -5.26 -4.17
CA ILE A 274 1.18 -5.64 -4.23
C ILE A 274 1.80 -5.00 -5.47
N GLU A 275 2.78 -4.14 -5.24
CA GLU A 275 3.44 -3.36 -6.28
C GLU A 275 4.74 -4.04 -6.75
N PHE A 276 4.97 -4.00 -8.06
CA PHE A 276 6.15 -4.54 -8.73
C PHE A 276 6.77 -3.50 -9.66
N LEU A 277 8.10 -3.55 -9.77
CA LEU A 277 8.82 -2.98 -10.90
C LEU A 277 9.02 -4.05 -11.95
N VAL A 278 8.67 -3.75 -13.21
CA VAL A 278 8.86 -4.64 -14.36
C VAL A 278 9.85 -4.00 -15.31
N ASP A 279 10.94 -4.72 -15.63
CA ASP A 279 11.96 -4.25 -16.58
C ASP A 279 11.55 -4.49 -18.05
N GLN A 280 12.40 -4.03 -18.98
CA GLN A 280 12.17 -4.18 -20.42
C GLN A 280 12.14 -5.65 -20.89
N ASP A 281 12.83 -6.53 -20.16
CA ASP A 281 12.88 -7.98 -20.40
C ASP A 281 11.72 -8.73 -19.70
N ARG A 282 10.80 -7.99 -19.05
CA ARG A 282 9.65 -8.49 -18.29
C ARG A 282 10.03 -9.33 -17.07
N HIS A 283 11.21 -9.12 -16.51
CA HIS A 283 11.48 -9.52 -15.14
C HIS A 283 10.75 -8.57 -14.19
N PHE A 284 10.18 -9.12 -13.14
CA PHE A 284 9.43 -8.35 -12.14
C PHE A 284 10.05 -8.51 -10.76
N TYR A 285 10.00 -7.43 -9.99
CA TYR A 285 10.59 -7.33 -8.68
C TYR A 285 9.60 -6.68 -7.72
N PHE A 286 9.29 -7.36 -6.63
CA PHE A 286 8.46 -6.81 -5.56
C PHE A 286 9.07 -5.51 -5.03
N MET A 287 8.23 -4.49 -4.96
CA MET A 287 8.61 -3.16 -4.50
C MET A 287 8.05 -2.90 -3.09
N GLU A 288 6.73 -2.93 -2.96
CA GLU A 288 6.03 -2.73 -1.69
C GLU A 288 4.63 -3.35 -1.74
N MET A 289 3.96 -3.36 -0.60
CA MET A 289 2.55 -3.73 -0.50
C MET A 289 1.83 -2.62 0.23
N ASN A 290 0.81 -2.03 -0.39
CA ASN A 290 -0.08 -1.12 0.31
C ASN A 290 -1.17 -1.92 1.01
N THR A 291 -1.24 -1.76 2.33
CA THR A 291 -2.10 -2.58 3.20
C THR A 291 -3.50 -1.97 3.37
N ARG A 292 -4.04 -1.44 2.27
CA ARG A 292 -5.26 -0.62 2.20
C ARG A 292 -5.80 -0.56 0.77
N ILE A 293 -6.96 0.07 0.59
CA ILE A 293 -7.44 0.51 -0.72
C ILE A 293 -6.52 1.60 -1.30
N GLN A 294 -6.53 1.76 -2.62
CA GLN A 294 -5.75 2.75 -3.36
C GLN A 294 -6.69 3.72 -4.10
N VAL A 295 -6.17 4.86 -4.56
CA VAL A 295 -6.96 5.88 -5.27
C VAL A 295 -7.51 5.28 -6.56
N GLU A 296 -6.63 4.63 -7.30
CA GLU A 296 -6.80 3.95 -8.59
C GLU A 296 -7.56 2.61 -8.51
N HIS A 297 -8.18 2.26 -7.37
CA HIS A 297 -9.02 1.06 -7.28
C HIS A 297 -10.18 1.09 -8.30
N THR A 298 -10.63 2.28 -8.69
CA THR A 298 -11.76 2.51 -9.60
C THR A 298 -11.56 1.91 -10.98
N VAL A 299 -10.35 1.95 -11.56
CA VAL A 299 -10.12 1.34 -12.89
C VAL A 299 -10.24 -0.19 -12.83
N THR A 300 -9.89 -0.80 -11.69
CA THR A 300 -10.14 -2.23 -11.45
C THR A 300 -11.64 -2.50 -11.29
N GLU A 301 -12.37 -1.66 -10.57
CA GLU A 301 -13.82 -1.77 -10.43
C GLU A 301 -14.55 -1.70 -11.77
N GLU A 302 -14.18 -0.77 -12.65
CA GLU A 302 -14.74 -0.63 -14.00
C GLU A 302 -14.46 -1.88 -14.86
N VAL A 303 -13.21 -2.33 -14.92
CA VAL A 303 -12.80 -3.47 -15.76
C VAL A 303 -13.41 -4.79 -15.31
N TYR A 304 -13.49 -5.02 -14.00
CA TYR A 304 -14.01 -6.26 -13.41
C TYR A 304 -15.50 -6.15 -13.05
N ALA A 305 -16.10 -4.98 -13.26
CA ALA A 305 -17.47 -4.61 -12.89
C ALA A 305 -17.82 -4.97 -11.45
N CYS A 306 -16.92 -4.70 -10.50
CA CYS A 306 -17.03 -5.10 -9.10
C CYS A 306 -16.96 -3.90 -8.15
N ASP A 307 -17.30 -4.10 -6.87
CA ASP A 307 -17.24 -3.05 -5.85
C ASP A 307 -16.34 -3.50 -4.70
N LEU A 308 -15.09 -3.04 -4.76
CA LEU A 308 -14.04 -3.33 -3.79
C LEU A 308 -14.41 -2.79 -2.41
N VAL A 309 -14.91 -1.57 -2.29
CA VAL A 309 -15.19 -0.97 -0.98
C VAL A 309 -16.36 -1.67 -0.28
N LYS A 310 -17.42 -2.06 -1.02
CA LYS A 310 -18.47 -2.93 -0.45
C LYS A 310 -17.89 -4.28 -0.03
N GLU A 311 -17.00 -4.86 -0.83
CA GLU A 311 -16.36 -6.13 -0.49
C GLU A 311 -15.49 -6.00 0.78
N GLN A 312 -14.74 -4.91 0.94
CA GLN A 312 -13.97 -4.63 2.16
C GLN A 312 -14.87 -4.64 3.41
N ILE A 313 -16.03 -3.97 3.33
CA ILE A 313 -16.99 -3.92 4.43
C ILE A 313 -17.58 -5.30 4.73
N ARG A 314 -17.94 -6.06 3.68
CA ARG A 314 -18.49 -7.43 3.82
C ARG A 314 -17.49 -8.39 4.44
N ILE A 315 -16.24 -8.37 3.97
CA ILE A 315 -15.14 -9.17 4.51
C ILE A 315 -14.91 -8.83 5.99
N ALA A 316 -14.84 -7.53 6.31
CA ALA A 316 -14.66 -7.10 7.69
C ALA A 316 -15.83 -7.54 8.60
N ALA A 317 -17.04 -7.65 8.06
CA ALA A 317 -18.20 -8.22 8.74
C ALA A 317 -18.19 -9.76 8.82
N GLY A 318 -17.08 -10.42 8.45
CA GLY A 318 -16.87 -11.87 8.53
C GLY A 318 -17.49 -12.66 7.38
N GLN A 319 -17.92 -12.01 6.29
CA GLN A 319 -18.50 -12.70 5.14
C GLN A 319 -17.41 -13.31 4.26
N PRO A 320 -17.67 -14.47 3.62
CA PRO A 320 -16.79 -15.00 2.58
C PRO A 320 -16.80 -14.07 1.35
N LEU A 321 -15.77 -14.18 0.51
CA LEU A 321 -15.71 -13.45 -0.75
C LEU A 321 -16.98 -13.67 -1.56
N SER A 322 -17.57 -12.58 -2.04
CA SER A 322 -18.74 -12.65 -2.91
C SER A 322 -18.41 -13.45 -4.17
N PRO A 323 -19.33 -14.29 -4.69
CA PRO A 323 -19.09 -15.05 -5.92
C PRO A 323 -18.66 -14.15 -7.09
N HIS A 324 -19.15 -12.91 -7.12
CA HIS A 324 -18.80 -11.93 -8.12
C HIS A 324 -17.31 -11.57 -8.12
N ILE A 325 -16.74 -11.24 -6.95
CA ILE A 325 -15.29 -10.97 -6.81
C ILE A 325 -14.49 -12.25 -7.02
N ALA A 326 -14.98 -13.36 -6.47
CA ALA A 326 -14.22 -14.59 -6.39
C ALA A 326 -14.06 -15.32 -7.74
N HIS A 327 -14.87 -14.94 -8.74
CA HIS A 327 -14.86 -15.45 -10.11
C HIS A 327 -14.75 -14.32 -11.15
N ALA A 328 -14.33 -13.12 -10.73
CA ALA A 328 -14.26 -11.96 -11.61
C ALA A 328 -13.26 -12.18 -12.75
N VAL A 329 -13.65 -11.74 -13.94
CA VAL A 329 -12.80 -11.73 -15.15
C VAL A 329 -12.82 -10.32 -15.76
N PRO A 330 -11.71 -9.85 -16.35
CA PRO A 330 -11.67 -8.53 -16.95
C PRO A 330 -12.59 -8.48 -18.18
N ARG A 331 -13.36 -7.40 -18.32
CA ARG A 331 -14.37 -7.23 -19.37
C ARG A 331 -13.99 -6.21 -20.45
N LEU A 332 -13.13 -5.27 -20.09
CA LEU A 332 -12.80 -4.08 -20.87
C LEU A 332 -11.44 -3.52 -20.43
N HIS A 333 -11.13 -2.30 -20.88
CA HIS A 333 -9.98 -1.50 -20.47
C HIS A 333 -10.51 -0.20 -19.85
N ALA A 334 -9.86 0.28 -18.80
CA ALA A 334 -10.14 1.56 -18.13
C ALA A 334 -8.84 2.30 -17.88
#